data_AF-A0A2N0XV17-F1
#
_entry.id   AF-A0A2N0XV17-F1
#
_cell.length_a   1.000
_cell.length_b   1.000
_cell.length_c   1.000
_cell.angle_alpha   90.00
_cell.angle_beta   90.00
_cell.angle_gamma   90.00
#
_symmetry.space_group_name_H-M   'P 1'
#
loop_
_entity.id
_entity.type
_entity.pdbx_description
1 polymer ?
#
loop_
_entity_poly.entity_id
_entity_poly.type
_entity_poly.pdbx_seq_one_letter_code
_entity_poly.pdbx_strand_id
1 'polypeptide(L)'
;MNSKLLLAAGISSVLFLAGCSGAPDTASSKLDELTNQVQQLSQQVSSLQSSQEKASMKAEEAASAANGAKSAAMSAQQEAARANSRIDNIAQSYTK
;
A
#
# COMPACT_ATOMS: atom_id res chain seq x y z
N MET A 1 -8.77 0.79 9.59
CA MET A 1 -9.63 1.95 9.30
C MET A 1 -8.70 3.04 8.75
N ASN A 2 -8.73 3.59 7.53
CA ASN A 2 -9.74 3.71 6.47
C ASN A 2 -9.06 4.04 5.10
N SER A 3 -8.61 3.04 4.33
CA SER A 3 -7.99 3.30 3.00
C SER A 3 -8.99 3.30 1.84
N LYS A 4 -10.27 3.02 2.11
CA LYS A 4 -11.32 2.83 1.09
C LYS A 4 -12.10 4.11 0.74
N LEU A 5 -11.88 5.20 1.47
CA LEU A 5 -12.62 6.45 1.27
C LEU A 5 -12.03 7.37 0.19
N LEU A 6 -10.79 7.15 -0.25
CA LEU A 6 -10.17 8.00 -1.29
C LEU A 6 -10.47 7.55 -2.73
N LEU A 7 -11.08 6.38 -2.93
CA LEU A 7 -11.33 5.84 -4.28
C LEU A 7 -12.74 6.12 -4.82
N ALA A 8 -13.62 6.73 -4.03
CA ALA A 8 -15.05 6.89 -4.36
C ALA A 8 -15.45 8.31 -4.80
N ALA A 9 -14.50 9.24 -4.92
CA ALA A 9 -14.75 10.60 -5.35
C ALA A 9 -14.30 10.78 -6.81
N GLY A 10 -15.24 10.67 -7.75
CA GLY A 10 -15.07 11.27 -9.08
C GLY A 10 -15.38 10.37 -10.26
N ILE A 11 -16.67 10.08 -10.50
CA ILE A 11 -17.25 9.95 -11.85
C ILE A 11 -18.77 10.06 -11.73
N SER A 12 -19.28 11.28 -11.68
CA SER A 12 -20.71 11.57 -11.71
C SER A 12 -21.00 12.72 -12.67
N SER A 13 -20.69 12.55 -13.97
CA SER A 13 -20.97 13.61 -14.95
C SER A 13 -21.47 13.17 -16.33
N VAL A 14 -21.78 11.89 -16.57
CA VAL A 14 -22.17 11.41 -17.93
C VAL A 14 -23.68 11.25 -18.13
N LEU A 15 -24.50 12.03 -17.42
CA LEU A 15 -25.97 11.95 -17.54
C LEU A 15 -26.65 13.22 -18.06
N PHE A 16 -25.97 14.02 -18.88
CA PHE A 16 -26.64 15.15 -19.53
C PHE A 16 -26.57 15.10 -21.06
N LEU A 17 -27.73 14.72 -21.61
CA LEU A 17 -28.41 15.47 -22.66
C LEU A 17 -28.26 14.99 -24.11
N ALA A 18 -28.74 13.77 -24.38
CA ALA A 18 -29.36 13.49 -25.68
C ALA A 18 -30.73 14.18 -25.74
N GLY A 19 -30.75 15.47 -26.11
CA GLY A 19 -31.99 16.20 -26.40
C GLY A 19 -32.06 17.62 -25.85
N CYS A 20 -31.34 18.57 -26.48
CA CYS A 20 -31.81 19.95 -26.61
C CYS A 20 -31.05 20.61 -27.76
N SER A 21 -31.79 21.16 -28.72
CA SER A 21 -31.32 21.82 -29.93
C SER A 21 -30.38 23.00 -29.64
N GLY A 22 -29.06 22.84 -29.80
CA GLY A 22 -28.12 23.95 -29.64
C GLY A 22 -26.75 23.69 -30.27
N ALA A 23 -26.50 24.37 -31.40
CA ALA A 23 -25.23 24.69 -32.05
C ALA A 23 -24.11 23.61 -32.16
N PRO A 24 -23.77 23.14 -33.40
CA PRO A 24 -22.71 22.15 -33.64
C PRO A 24 -21.30 22.57 -33.18
N ASP A 25 -21.01 23.87 -33.07
CA ASP A 25 -19.70 24.37 -32.60
C ASP A 25 -19.41 24.06 -31.12
N THR A 26 -20.45 23.94 -30.28
CA THR A 26 -20.26 23.66 -28.84
C THR A 26 -20.05 22.18 -28.52
N ALA A 27 -20.46 21.29 -29.42
CA ALA A 27 -20.29 19.85 -29.25
C ALA A 27 -18.82 19.44 -29.43
N SER A 28 -18.14 19.99 -30.44
CA SER A 28 -16.72 19.67 -30.73
C SER A 28 -15.80 20.10 -29.58
N SER A 29 -15.94 21.31 -29.05
CA SER A 29 -15.09 21.78 -27.94
C SER A 29 -15.29 20.96 -26.65
N LYS A 30 -16.53 20.51 -26.37
CA LYS A 30 -16.79 19.62 -25.23
C LYS A 30 -16.24 18.21 -25.43
N LEU A 31 -16.23 17.71 -26.67
CA LEU A 31 -15.61 16.43 -27.00
C LEU A 31 -14.08 16.48 -26.84
N ASP A 32 -13.45 17.58 -27.23
CA ASP A 32 -12.01 17.80 -27.02
C ASP A 32 -11.67 17.86 -25.53
N GLU A 33 -12.49 18.55 -24.73
CA GLU A 33 -12.31 18.64 -23.28
C GLU A 33 -12.53 17.30 -22.57
N LEU A 34 -13.52 16.50 -22.98
CA LEU A 34 -13.69 15.13 -22.50
C LEU A 34 -12.50 14.25 -22.88
N THR A 35 -12.01 14.36 -24.12
CA THR A 35 -10.87 13.59 -24.61
C THR A 35 -9.61 13.89 -23.79
N ASN A 36 -9.36 15.16 -23.48
CA ASN A 36 -8.26 15.56 -22.62
C ASN A 36 -8.41 15.01 -21.19
N GLN A 37 -9.62 15.07 -20.61
CA GLN A 37 -9.88 14.51 -19.28
C GLN A 37 -9.68 12.99 -19.25
N VAL A 38 -10.14 12.26 -20.27
CA VAL A 38 -9.93 10.81 -20.37
C VAL A 38 -8.45 10.47 -20.50
N GLN A 39 -7.68 11.24 -21.30
CA GLN A 39 -6.24 11.05 -21.39
C GLN A 39 -5.54 11.31 -20.05
N GLN A 40 -5.92 12.37 -19.35
CA GLN A 40 -5.38 12.66 -18.01
C GLN A 40 -5.74 11.58 -16.99
N LEU A 41 -6.99 11.10 -16.97
CA LEU A 41 -7.40 10.00 -16.10
C LEU A 41 -6.62 8.73 -16.42
N SER A 42 -6.44 8.40 -17.70
CA SER A 42 -5.68 7.21 -18.11
C SER A 42 -4.22 7.27 -17.63
N GLN A 43 -3.59 8.45 -17.73
CA GLN A 43 -2.25 8.68 -17.19
C GLN A 43 -2.21 8.57 -15.66
N GLN A 44 -3.20 9.12 -14.96
CA GLN A 44 -3.30 9.04 -13.50
C GLN A 44 -3.52 7.60 -13.02
N VAL A 45 -4.37 6.82 -13.69
CA VAL A 45 -4.59 5.40 -13.37
C VAL A 45 -3.32 4.60 -13.58
N SER A 46 -2.61 4.83 -14.69
CA SER A 46 -1.33 4.15 -14.97
C SER A 46 -0.28 4.49 -13.91
N SER A 47 -0.19 5.76 -13.49
CA SER A 47 0.69 6.22 -12.42
C SER A 47 0.33 5.62 -11.06
N LEU A 48 -0.97 5.54 -10.76
CA LEU A 48 -1.49 4.97 -9.52
C LEU A 48 -1.21 3.48 -9.43
N GLN A 49 -1.42 2.73 -10.53
CA GLN A 49 -1.07 1.31 -10.61
C GLN A 49 0.43 1.09 -10.35
N SER A 50 1.30 1.84 -11.01
CA SER A 50 2.75 1.74 -10.77
C SER A 50 3.13 2.10 -9.33
N SER A 51 2.47 3.08 -8.73
CA SER A 51 2.68 3.46 -7.33
C SER A 51 2.21 2.37 -6.37
N GLN A 52 1.09 1.71 -6.69
CA GLN A 52 0.53 0.60 -5.92
C GLN A 52 1.48 -0.61 -5.93
N GLU A 53 2.01 -0.99 -7.10
CA GLU A 53 2.99 -2.09 -7.22
C GLU A 53 4.25 -1.82 -6.40
N LYS A 54 4.79 -0.59 -6.47
CA LYS A 54 5.95 -0.21 -5.65
C LYS A 54 5.66 -0.27 -4.16
N ALA A 55 4.45 0.13 -3.75
CA ALA A 55 4.03 0.08 -2.36
C ALA A 55 3.88 -1.38 -1.87
N SER A 56 3.32 -2.28 -2.68
CA SER A 56 3.22 -3.70 -2.32
C SER A 56 4.59 -4.35 -2.19
N MET A 57 5.51 -4.08 -3.12
CA MET A 57 6.89 -4.61 -3.04
C MET A 57 7.60 -4.14 -1.77
N LYS A 58 7.51 -2.85 -1.43
CA LYS A 58 8.11 -2.31 -0.19
C LYS A 58 7.49 -2.92 1.07
N ALA A 59 6.18 -3.16 1.06
CA ALA A 59 5.50 -3.80 2.18
C ALA A 59 5.97 -5.24 2.39
N GLU A 60 6.17 -5.99 1.32
CA GLU A 60 6.64 -7.37 1.35
C GLU A 60 8.11 -7.48 1.80
N GLU A 61 8.95 -6.54 1.36
CA GLU A 61 10.33 -6.39 1.83
C GLU A 61 10.38 -6.07 3.33
N ALA A 62 9.57 -5.12 3.80
CA ALA A 62 9.48 -4.76 5.21
C ALA A 62 8.98 -5.94 6.07
N ALA A 63 8.01 -6.70 5.58
CA ALA A 63 7.51 -7.89 6.26
C ALA A 63 8.59 -8.98 6.38
N SER A 64 9.38 -9.17 5.33
CA SER A 64 10.50 -10.11 5.33
C SER A 64 11.59 -9.71 6.32
N ALA A 65 11.98 -8.42 6.33
CA ALA A 65 12.93 -7.89 7.29
C ALA A 65 12.45 -8.04 8.73
N ALA A 66 11.17 -7.75 9.00
CA ALA A 66 10.57 -7.91 10.33
C ALA A 66 10.58 -9.37 10.80
N ASN A 67 10.27 -10.33 9.93
CA ASN A 67 10.35 -11.75 10.25
C ASN A 67 11.78 -12.22 10.52
N GLY A 68 12.76 -11.72 9.76
CA GLY A 68 14.17 -11.98 10.00
C GLY A 68 14.62 -11.47 11.38
N ALA A 69 14.28 -10.22 11.70
CA ALA A 69 14.58 -9.62 13.00
C ALA A 69 13.92 -10.38 14.16
N LYS A 70 12.65 -10.76 14.01
CA LYS A 70 11.92 -11.56 15.01
C LYS A 70 12.61 -12.91 15.26
N SER A 71 13.04 -13.58 14.20
CA SER A 71 13.73 -14.87 14.30
C SER A 71 15.07 -14.74 15.00
N ALA A 72 15.86 -13.71 14.68
CA ALA A 72 17.11 -13.42 15.36
C ALA A 72 16.91 -13.12 16.85
N ALA A 73 15.88 -12.33 17.20
CA ALA A 73 15.55 -12.02 18.57
C ALA A 73 15.15 -13.26 19.38
N MET A 74 14.34 -14.16 18.81
CA MET A 74 13.97 -15.43 19.46
C MET A 74 15.19 -16.32 19.71
N SER A 75 16.10 -16.43 18.73
CA SER A 75 17.35 -17.19 18.89
C SER A 75 18.24 -16.61 19.99
N ALA A 76 18.40 -15.28 20.03
CA ALA A 76 19.16 -14.60 21.08
C ALA A 76 18.55 -14.81 22.47
N GLN A 77 17.22 -14.71 22.58
CA GLN A 77 16.49 -14.96 23.83
C GLN A 77 16.69 -16.40 24.31
N GLN A 78 16.61 -17.37 23.40
CA GLN A 78 16.78 -18.79 23.74
C GLN A 78 18.21 -19.07 24.22
N GLU A 79 19.22 -18.50 23.58
CA GLU A 79 20.61 -18.67 24.00
C GLU A 79 20.88 -18.00 25.36
N ALA A 80 20.33 -16.81 25.60
CA ALA A 80 20.42 -16.15 26.90
C ALA A 80 19.78 -17.00 28.01
N ALA A 81 18.62 -17.62 27.73
CA ALA A 81 17.97 -18.52 28.68
C ALA A 81 18.85 -19.75 28.99
N ARG A 82 19.48 -20.37 27.97
CA ARG A 82 20.43 -21.48 28.18
C ARG A 82 21.64 -21.04 29.01
N ALA A 83 22.21 -19.87 28.72
CA ALA A 83 23.32 -19.32 29.48
C ALA A 83 22.93 -19.11 30.96
N ASN A 84 21.75 -18.57 31.23
CA ASN A 84 21.23 -18.41 32.58
C ASN A 84 21.04 -19.75 33.30
N SER A 85 20.51 -20.77 32.62
CA SER A 85 20.41 -22.12 33.19
C SER A 85 21.77 -22.72 33.51
N ARG A 86 22.80 -22.47 32.68
CA ARG A 86 24.18 -22.91 32.96
C ARG A 86 24.75 -22.21 34.19
N ILE A 87 24.52 -20.90 34.32
CA ILE A 87 24.96 -20.12 35.48
C ILE A 87 24.32 -20.62 36.76
N ASP A 88 23.01 -20.89 36.74
CA ASP A 88 22.28 -21.40 37.91
C ASP A 88 22.80 -22.78 38.36
N ASN A 89 22.99 -23.71 37.42
CA ASN A 89 23.58 -25.02 37.72
C ASN A 89 25.00 -24.90 38.31
N ILE A 90 25.81 -23.98 37.78
CA ILE A 90 27.14 -23.69 38.31
C ILE A 90 27.04 -23.11 39.73
N ALA A 91 26.23 -22.07 39.95
CA ALA A 91 26.07 -21.45 41.25
C ALA A 91 25.62 -22.44 42.33
N GLN A 92 24.67 -23.33 42.00
CA GLN A 92 24.24 -24.41 42.89
C GLN A 92 25.33 -25.44 43.16
N SER A 93 26.20 -25.72 42.18
CA SER A 93 27.34 -26.64 42.38
C SER A 93 28.45 -26.08 43.28
N TYR A 94 28.59 -24.75 43.36
CA TYR A 94 29.59 -24.06 44.19
C TYR A 94 29.07 -23.61 45.58
N THR A 95 27.76 -23.74 45.82
CA THR A 95 27.14 -23.45 47.14
C THR A 95 26.78 -24.72 47.92
N LYS A 96 27.14 -25.90 47.40
CA LYS A 96 27.13 -27.17 48.14
C LYS A 96 28.47 -27.45 48.82
#